data_AF-A0A2A5Y4I9-F1
#
_entry.id   AF-A0A2A5Y4I9-F1
#
_cell.length_a   1.000
_cell.length_b   1.000
_cell.length_c   1.000
_cell.angle_alpha   90.00
_cell.angle_beta   90.00
_cell.angle_gamma   90.00
#
_symmetry.space_group_name_H-M   'P 1'
#
loop_
_entity.id
_entity.type
_entity.pdbx_description
1 polymer ?
#
loop_
_entity_poly.entity_id
_entity_poly.type
_entity_poly.pdbx_seq_one_letter_code
_entity_poly.pdbx_strand_id
1 'polypeptide(L)'
;MTKGVSHSLFDDVQAILLASLFMSFGVALFTQQEFLIGGTAGVAFLGSYASSWSFGQLFFVINIPFYGLALWRLGWFFTLKTFVAVGLVSILSDWIPQWIVIDSSIPLFAAIFGGSMMGAGLLMLFRHKASLGGLNILSLYLSKYHNVNAGRFQMVVDVVIIILAIYIVDIWATIYSVIAAICMNAVLAINFKKGRYLASLDS
;
A
#
# COMPACT_ATOMS: atom_id res chain seq x y z
N MET A 1 19.65 -24.33 -8.57
CA MET A 1 19.77 -22.85 -8.58
C MET A 1 19.03 -22.30 -9.81
N THR A 2 17.73 -22.06 -9.71
CA THR A 2 17.02 -21.30 -10.76
C THR A 2 17.37 -19.84 -10.56
N LYS A 3 18.28 -19.29 -11.38
CA LYS A 3 18.48 -17.83 -11.48
C LYS A 3 17.10 -17.20 -11.62
N GLY A 4 16.68 -16.40 -10.64
CA GLY A 4 15.50 -15.56 -10.81
C GLY A 4 15.73 -14.70 -12.04
N VAL A 5 14.79 -14.71 -12.98
CA VAL A 5 14.87 -13.86 -14.18
C VAL A 5 15.00 -12.42 -13.69
N SER A 6 16.12 -11.76 -14.00
CA SER A 6 16.29 -10.34 -13.71
C SER A 6 15.33 -9.57 -14.61
N HIS A 7 14.40 -8.83 -14.01
CA HIS A 7 13.52 -7.94 -14.75
C HIS A 7 14.34 -6.86 -15.47
N SER A 8 13.95 -6.55 -16.70
CA SER A 8 14.50 -5.41 -17.44
C SER A 8 14.01 -4.10 -16.80
N LEU A 9 14.75 -3.01 -16.99
CA LEU A 9 14.30 -1.67 -16.60
C LEU A 9 12.94 -1.33 -17.22
N PHE A 10 12.67 -1.81 -18.43
CA PHE A 10 11.39 -1.61 -19.10
C PHE A 10 10.24 -2.32 -18.36
N ASP A 11 10.47 -3.58 -17.94
CA ASP A 11 9.48 -4.34 -17.18
C ASP A 11 9.18 -3.67 -15.84
N ASP A 12 10.21 -3.15 -15.17
CA ASP A 12 10.07 -2.42 -13.91
C ASP A 12 9.25 -1.14 -14.07
N VAL A 13 9.53 -0.34 -15.10
CA VAL A 13 8.80 0.90 -15.37
C VAL A 13 7.33 0.61 -15.64
N GLN A 14 7.03 -0.35 -16.52
CA GLN A 14 5.65 -0.72 -16.83
C GLN A 14 4.92 -1.25 -15.60
N ALA A 15 5.57 -2.10 -14.81
CA ALA A 15 4.98 -2.65 -13.59
C ALA A 15 4.69 -1.55 -12.56
N ILE A 16 5.60 -0.60 -12.35
CA ILE A 16 5.40 0.50 -11.40
C ILE A 16 4.26 1.41 -11.87
N LEU A 17 4.17 1.73 -13.16
CA LEU A 17 3.09 2.56 -13.70
C LEU A 17 1.73 1.87 -13.54
N LEU A 18 1.60 0.62 -13.99
CA LEU A 18 0.34 -0.13 -13.89
C LEU A 18 -0.05 -0.40 -12.44
N ALA A 19 0.92 -0.76 -11.59
CA ALA A 19 0.65 -0.96 -10.18
C ALA A 19 0.17 0.32 -9.51
N SER A 20 0.84 1.44 -9.77
CA SER A 20 0.46 2.75 -9.21
C SER A 20 -0.94 3.14 -9.67
N LEU A 21 -1.30 2.90 -10.94
CA LEU A 21 -2.65 3.13 -11.44
C LEU A 21 -3.69 2.27 -10.69
N PHE A 22 -3.44 0.97 -10.54
CA PHE A 22 -4.34 0.05 -9.83
C PHE A 22 -4.52 0.45 -8.36
N MET A 23 -3.41 0.77 -7.69
CA MET A 23 -3.42 1.26 -6.32
C MET A 23 -4.22 2.55 -6.20
N SER A 24 -3.96 3.53 -7.05
CA SER A 24 -4.58 4.86 -6.98
C SER A 24 -6.08 4.80 -7.24
N PHE A 25 -6.51 3.94 -8.17
CA PHE A 25 -7.93 3.76 -8.44
C PHE A 25 -8.66 3.11 -7.26
N GLY A 26 -8.04 2.10 -6.63
CA GLY A 26 -8.56 1.52 -5.39
C GLY A 26 -8.59 2.52 -4.23
N VAL A 27 -7.56 3.35 -4.08
CA VAL A 27 -7.55 4.45 -3.10
C VAL A 27 -8.68 5.44 -3.38
N ALA A 28 -8.88 5.86 -4.64
CA ALA A 28 -9.93 6.80 -5.01
C ALA A 28 -11.34 6.26 -4.69
N LEU A 29 -11.57 4.96 -4.88
CA LEU A 29 -12.79 4.28 -4.44
C LEU A 29 -12.95 4.35 -2.92
N PHE A 30 -11.86 4.21 -2.17
CA PHE A 30 -11.90 4.22 -0.71
C PHE A 30 -12.13 5.62 -0.17
N THR A 31 -11.47 6.63 -0.74
CA THR A 31 -11.67 8.04 -0.35
C THR A 31 -13.13 8.46 -0.52
N GLN A 32 -13.79 8.09 -1.62
CA GLN A 32 -15.19 8.46 -1.86
C GLN A 32 -16.20 7.68 -1.00
N GLN A 33 -15.78 6.59 -0.35
CA GLN A 33 -16.62 5.78 0.55
C GLN A 33 -16.16 5.85 2.01
N GLU A 34 -15.19 6.72 2.30
CA GLU A 34 -14.54 6.88 3.62
C GLU A 34 -13.97 5.57 4.19
N PHE A 35 -13.52 4.66 3.32
CA PHE A 35 -12.90 3.41 3.73
C PHE A 35 -11.46 3.62 4.20
N LEU A 36 -10.94 2.60 4.88
CA LEU A 36 -9.64 2.58 5.53
C LEU A 36 -8.88 1.30 5.19
N ILE A 37 -7.56 1.35 5.30
CA ILE A 37 -6.65 0.20 5.16
C ILE A 37 -5.62 0.27 6.27
N GLY A 38 -4.92 -0.82 6.54
CA GLY A 38 -3.77 -0.83 7.44
C GLY A 38 -2.53 -0.10 6.90
N GLY A 39 -1.48 -0.08 7.71
CA GLY A 39 -0.18 0.52 7.36
C GLY A 39 -0.21 2.04 7.15
N THR A 40 0.75 2.57 6.37
CA THR A 40 0.85 4.02 6.15
C THR A 40 -0.28 4.61 5.33
N ALA A 41 -0.89 3.82 4.43
CA ALA A 41 -2.10 4.25 3.73
C ALA A 41 -3.24 4.51 4.74
N GLY A 42 -3.39 3.64 5.75
CA GLY A 42 -4.35 3.87 6.84
C GLY A 42 -4.12 5.15 7.59
N VAL A 43 -2.88 5.42 8.00
CA VAL A 43 -2.52 6.67 8.68
C VAL A 43 -2.81 7.88 7.79
N ALA A 44 -2.54 7.78 6.48
CA ALA A 44 -2.85 8.84 5.53
C ALA A 44 -4.36 9.06 5.36
N PHE A 45 -5.17 7.99 5.28
CA PHE A 45 -6.63 8.11 5.24
C PHE A 45 -7.19 8.77 6.50
N LEU A 46 -6.80 8.28 7.69
CA LEU A 46 -7.23 8.87 8.96
C LEU A 46 -6.86 10.35 9.05
N GLY A 47 -5.63 10.69 8.66
CA GLY A 47 -5.20 12.08 8.61
C GLY A 47 -6.02 12.91 7.62
N SER A 48 -6.38 12.35 6.46
CA SER A 48 -7.19 13.06 5.46
C SER A 48 -8.64 13.26 5.90
N TYR A 49 -9.19 12.34 6.68
CA TYR A 49 -10.55 12.47 7.23
C TYR A 49 -10.59 13.42 8.44
N ALA A 50 -9.48 13.54 9.17
CA ALA A 50 -9.36 14.41 10.33
C ALA A 50 -8.80 15.81 10.04
N SER A 51 -8.37 16.11 8.81
CA SER A 51 -7.71 17.37 8.46
C SER A 51 -8.12 17.88 7.07
N SER A 52 -7.65 19.05 6.68
CA SER A 52 -7.88 19.63 5.35
C SER A 52 -6.91 19.12 4.27
N TRP A 53 -6.01 18.20 4.62
CA TRP A 53 -4.99 17.70 3.70
C TRP A 53 -5.53 16.51 2.93
N SER A 54 -5.17 16.40 1.65
CA SER A 54 -5.58 15.26 0.83
C SER A 54 -4.87 13.97 1.24
N PHE A 55 -5.44 12.83 0.86
CA PHE A 55 -4.79 11.53 1.05
C PHE A 55 -3.40 11.52 0.41
N GLY A 56 -3.28 11.98 -0.85
CA GLY A 56 -2.03 11.93 -1.58
C GLY A 56 -0.91 12.74 -0.91
N GLN A 57 -1.24 13.94 -0.41
CA GLN A 57 -0.32 14.79 0.34
C GLN A 57 0.19 14.09 1.60
N LEU A 58 -0.71 13.59 2.43
CA LEU A 58 -0.35 12.92 3.68
C LEU A 58 0.42 11.63 3.41
N PHE A 59 -0.02 10.84 2.43
CA PHE A 59 0.64 9.59 2.05
C PHE A 59 2.08 9.85 1.61
N PHE A 60 2.34 10.91 0.84
CA PHE A 60 3.70 11.26 0.44
C PHE A 60 4.56 11.70 1.64
N VAL A 61 4.05 12.62 2.47
CA VAL A 61 4.79 13.18 3.61
C VAL A 61 5.10 12.12 4.66
N ILE A 62 4.12 11.27 5.01
CA ILE A 62 4.31 10.16 5.95
C ILE A 62 5.41 9.22 5.47
N ASN A 63 5.58 9.07 4.15
CA ASN A 63 6.58 8.17 3.58
C ASN A 63 8.03 8.73 3.57
N ILE A 64 8.23 10.04 3.73
CA ILE A 64 9.55 10.69 3.73
C ILE A 64 10.57 10.01 4.68
N PRO A 65 10.29 9.81 5.98
CA PRO A 65 11.25 9.17 6.88
C PRO A 65 11.60 7.75 6.47
N PHE A 66 10.67 7.03 5.82
CA PHE A 66 10.89 5.66 5.37
C PHE A 66 11.75 5.59 4.12
N TYR A 67 11.77 6.62 3.26
CA TYR A 67 12.73 6.71 2.17
C TYR A 67 14.16 6.84 2.71
N GLY A 68 14.37 7.65 3.75
CA GLY A 68 15.67 7.75 4.42
C GLY A 68 16.14 6.40 4.96
N LEU A 69 15.24 5.66 5.63
CA LEU A 69 15.53 4.31 6.12
C LEU A 69 15.84 3.32 4.99
N ALA A 70 15.07 3.37 3.90
CA ALA A 70 15.24 2.50 2.74
C ALA A 70 16.57 2.76 2.02
N LEU A 71 16.95 4.03 1.84
CA LEU A 71 18.22 4.42 1.25
C LEU A 71 19.39 3.87 2.06
N TRP A 72 19.29 3.96 3.38
CA TRP A 72 20.36 3.53 4.27
C TRP A 72 20.51 2.01 4.35
N ARG A 73 19.43 1.23 4.22
CA ARG A 73 19.42 -0.20 4.59
C ARG A 73 18.93 -1.17 3.53
N LEU A 74 18.15 -0.72 2.56
CA LEU A 74 17.56 -1.56 1.49
C LEU A 74 18.15 -1.26 0.10
N GLY A 75 18.81 -0.11 -0.05
CA GLY A 75 19.57 0.25 -1.24
C GLY A 75 18.90 1.27 -2.15
N TRP A 76 19.71 1.88 -3.01
CA TRP A 76 19.31 3.00 -3.88
C TRP A 76 18.19 2.64 -4.86
N PHE A 77 18.34 1.53 -5.59
CA PHE A 77 17.36 1.12 -6.61
C PHE A 77 15.98 0.80 -6.04
N PHE A 78 15.90 0.11 -4.91
CA PHE A 78 14.64 -0.16 -4.22
C PHE A 78 13.96 1.14 -3.79
N THR A 79 14.75 2.08 -3.25
CA THR A 79 14.22 3.35 -2.78
C THR A 79 13.70 4.20 -3.94
N LEU A 80 14.44 4.31 -5.04
CA LEU A 80 14.00 5.09 -6.19
C LEU A 80 12.68 4.55 -6.76
N LYS A 81 12.57 3.24 -6.94
CA LYS A 81 11.32 2.60 -7.40
C LYS A 81 10.15 2.87 -6.45
N THR A 82 10.40 2.77 -5.14
CA THR A 82 9.39 3.02 -4.10
C THR A 82 8.98 4.48 -4.04
N PHE A 83 9.94 5.41 -4.17
CA PHE A 83 9.68 6.84 -4.22
C PHE A 83 8.80 7.21 -5.42
N VAL A 84 9.12 6.68 -6.61
CA VAL A 84 8.33 6.88 -7.82
C VAL A 84 6.92 6.27 -7.66
N ALA A 85 6.82 5.04 -7.16
CA ALA A 85 5.53 4.39 -6.94
C ALA A 85 4.63 5.18 -5.96
N VAL A 86 5.18 5.59 -4.81
CA VAL A 86 4.43 6.40 -3.84
C VAL A 86 4.06 7.76 -4.40
N GLY A 87 4.98 8.45 -5.09
CA GLY A 87 4.68 9.74 -5.72
C GLY A 87 3.57 9.64 -6.77
N LEU A 88 3.60 8.60 -7.60
CA LEU A 88 2.53 8.33 -8.57
C LEU A 88 1.21 8.04 -7.87
N VAL A 89 1.21 7.19 -6.84
CA VAL A 89 -0.01 6.88 -6.08
C VAL A 89 -0.58 8.12 -5.42
N SER A 90 0.26 8.95 -4.81
CA SER A 90 -0.15 10.21 -4.18
C SER A 90 -0.80 11.16 -5.18
N ILE A 91 -0.19 11.40 -6.34
CA ILE A 91 -0.73 12.32 -7.34
C ILE A 91 -2.03 11.78 -7.94
N LEU A 92 -2.02 10.51 -8.37
CA LEU A 92 -3.17 9.92 -9.06
C LEU A 92 -4.37 9.72 -8.13
N SER A 93 -4.16 9.35 -6.85
CA SER A 93 -5.26 9.18 -5.90
C SER A 93 -6.01 10.48 -5.60
N ASP A 94 -5.33 11.63 -5.65
CA ASP A 94 -5.97 12.94 -5.49
C ASP A 94 -6.66 13.41 -6.79
N TRP A 95 -6.16 13.01 -7.96
CA TRP A 95 -6.70 13.44 -9.26
C TRP A 95 -7.85 12.58 -9.77
N ILE A 96 -7.82 11.26 -9.56
CA ILE A 96 -8.87 10.34 -10.05
C ILE A 96 -10.28 10.74 -9.58
N PRO A 97 -10.51 11.10 -8.29
CA PRO A 97 -11.83 11.56 -7.84
C PRO A 97 -12.34 12.83 -8.54
N GLN A 98 -11.45 13.65 -9.11
CA GLN A 98 -11.84 14.83 -9.88
C GLN A 98 -12.33 14.47 -11.31
N TRP A 99 -11.92 13.32 -11.82
CA TRP A 99 -12.32 12.84 -13.15
C TRP A 99 -13.47 11.85 -13.09
N ILE A 100 -13.61 11.13 -11.98
CA ILE A 100 -14.56 10.04 -11.82
C ILE A 100 -15.27 10.18 -10.48
N VAL A 101 -16.57 10.47 -10.53
CA VAL A 101 -17.45 10.45 -9.37
C VAL A 101 -18.01 9.05 -9.22
N ILE A 102 -17.86 8.48 -8.03
CA ILE A 102 -18.34 7.15 -7.69
C ILE A 102 -19.57 7.32 -6.80
N ASP A 103 -20.65 6.65 -7.17
CA ASP A 103 -21.90 6.70 -6.41
C ASP A 103 -21.71 6.16 -4.98
N SER A 104 -22.23 6.86 -3.97
CA SER A 104 -22.21 6.41 -2.57
C SER A 104 -23.07 5.17 -2.31
N SER A 105 -23.93 4.78 -3.24
CA SER A 105 -24.83 3.61 -3.11
C SER A 105 -24.18 2.26 -3.42
N ILE A 106 -22.88 2.22 -3.76
CA ILE A 106 -22.15 0.99 -4.12
C ILE A 106 -20.98 0.63 -3.17
N PRO A 107 -21.13 0.72 -1.83
CA PRO A 107 -20.03 0.52 -0.88
C PRO A 107 -19.46 -0.90 -0.92
N LEU A 108 -20.32 -1.92 -1.08
CA LEU A 108 -19.87 -3.31 -1.17
C LEU A 108 -19.01 -3.56 -2.42
N PHE A 109 -19.41 -3.00 -3.56
CA PHE A 109 -18.63 -3.10 -4.79
C PHE A 109 -17.30 -2.37 -4.65
N ALA A 110 -17.31 -1.15 -4.12
CA ALA A 110 -16.09 -0.38 -3.88
C ALA A 110 -15.11 -1.12 -2.95
N ALA A 111 -15.61 -1.80 -1.91
CA ALA A 111 -14.78 -2.58 -0.99
C ALA A 111 -14.11 -3.76 -1.69
N ILE A 112 -14.91 -4.60 -2.38
CA ILE A 112 -14.40 -5.80 -3.05
C ILE A 112 -13.47 -5.43 -4.21
N PHE A 113 -13.92 -4.52 -5.08
CA PHE A 113 -13.19 -4.14 -6.28
C PHE A 113 -11.94 -3.32 -5.93
N GLY A 114 -12.09 -2.29 -5.11
CA GLY A 114 -10.96 -1.45 -4.68
C GLY A 114 -9.93 -2.24 -3.89
N GLY A 115 -10.36 -3.07 -2.93
CA GLY A 115 -9.45 -3.95 -2.18
C GLY A 115 -8.70 -4.93 -3.09
N SER A 116 -9.38 -5.53 -4.06
CA SER A 116 -8.75 -6.44 -5.03
C SER A 116 -7.76 -5.72 -5.95
N MET A 117 -8.09 -4.52 -6.44
CA MET A 117 -7.21 -3.70 -7.26
C MET A 117 -5.94 -3.30 -6.50
N MET A 118 -6.09 -2.87 -5.25
CA MET A 118 -4.95 -2.54 -4.40
C MET A 118 -4.11 -3.78 -4.08
N GLY A 119 -4.73 -4.93 -3.85
CA GLY A 119 -4.01 -6.20 -3.69
C GLY A 119 -3.18 -6.55 -4.93
N ALA A 120 -3.75 -6.38 -6.12
CA ALA A 120 -3.06 -6.65 -7.38
C ALA A 120 -1.91 -5.66 -7.63
N GLY A 121 -2.15 -4.36 -7.42
CA GLY A 121 -1.12 -3.32 -7.54
C GLY A 121 0.04 -3.55 -6.58
N LEU A 122 -0.24 -3.87 -5.32
CA LEU A 122 0.80 -4.16 -4.33
C LEU A 122 1.62 -5.41 -4.71
N LEU A 123 0.96 -6.45 -5.21
CA LEU A 123 1.65 -7.65 -5.69
C LEU A 123 2.59 -7.34 -6.86
N MET A 124 2.17 -6.51 -7.82
CA MET A 124 3.02 -6.08 -8.94
C MET A 124 4.26 -5.35 -8.42
N LEU A 125 4.13 -4.41 -7.47
CA LEU A 125 5.27 -3.71 -6.88
C LEU A 125 6.24 -4.67 -6.19
N PHE A 126 5.72 -5.58 -5.37
CA PHE A 126 6.56 -6.55 -4.66
C PHE A 126 7.34 -7.47 -5.61
N ARG A 127 6.75 -7.86 -6.74
CA ARG A 127 7.45 -8.66 -7.77
C ARG A 127 8.63 -7.92 -8.38
N HIS A 128 8.54 -6.60 -8.51
CA HIS A 128 9.57 -5.74 -9.11
C HIS A 128 10.51 -5.10 -8.08
N LYS A 129 10.55 -5.64 -6.84
CA LYS A 129 11.34 -5.11 -5.71
C LYS A 129 11.07 -3.62 -5.47
N ALA A 130 9.80 -3.24 -5.51
CA ALA A 130 9.31 -1.94 -5.12
C ALA A 130 8.31 -2.09 -3.97
N SER A 131 8.03 -1.01 -3.25
CA SER A 131 7.02 -0.96 -2.22
C SER A 131 6.23 0.34 -2.32
N LEU A 132 5.20 0.48 -1.48
CA LEU A 132 4.49 1.75 -1.25
C LEU A 132 4.97 2.44 0.02
N GLY A 133 6.20 2.13 0.41
CA GLY A 133 6.90 2.75 1.51
C GLY A 133 6.35 2.38 2.89
N GLY A 134 6.70 3.20 3.86
CA GLY A 134 5.99 3.26 5.13
C GLY A 134 6.35 2.17 6.12
N LEU A 135 5.34 1.78 6.88
CA LEU A 135 5.42 0.80 7.95
C LEU A 135 5.85 -0.58 7.45
N ASN A 136 5.67 -0.87 6.16
CA ASN A 136 6.21 -2.06 5.50
C ASN A 136 7.75 -2.03 5.39
N ILE A 137 8.35 -0.88 5.08
CA ILE A 137 9.81 -0.73 5.06
C ILE A 137 10.37 -0.88 6.47
N LEU A 138 9.69 -0.28 7.45
CA LEU A 138 10.09 -0.40 8.85
C LEU A 138 9.94 -1.83 9.37
N SER A 139 8.87 -2.55 9.02
CA SER A 139 8.67 -3.94 9.43
C SER A 139 9.75 -4.86 8.83
N LEU A 140 10.11 -4.67 7.56
CA LEU A 140 11.21 -5.36 6.91
C LEU A 140 12.56 -5.06 7.58
N TYR A 141 12.81 -3.79 7.89
CA TYR A 141 14.01 -3.38 8.62
C TYR A 141 14.10 -4.05 10.01
N LEU A 142 13.04 -3.95 10.82
CA LEU A 142 13.00 -4.55 12.15
C LEU A 142 13.12 -6.08 12.10
N SER A 143 12.55 -6.71 11.08
CA SER A 143 12.68 -8.15 10.88
C SER A 143 14.08 -8.57 10.48
N LYS A 144 14.79 -7.78 9.67
CA LYS A 144 16.14 -8.09 9.22
C LYS A 144 17.20 -7.83 10.29
N TYR A 145 17.05 -6.75 11.06
CA TYR A 145 18.10 -6.29 11.97
C TYR A 145 17.81 -6.54 13.45
N HIS A 146 16.54 -6.59 13.86
CA HIS A 146 16.14 -6.68 15.27
C HIS A 146 15.36 -7.98 15.61
N ASN A 147 15.33 -8.98 14.71
CA ASN A 147 14.61 -10.25 14.88
C ASN A 147 13.12 -10.10 15.24
N VAL A 148 12.51 -8.97 14.91
CA VAL A 148 11.08 -8.73 15.14
C VAL A 148 10.29 -9.41 14.03
N ASN A 149 9.22 -10.14 14.36
CA ASN A 149 8.35 -10.71 13.35
C ASN A 149 7.59 -9.57 12.60
N ALA A 150 7.89 -9.37 11.32
CA ALA A 150 7.28 -8.32 10.50
C ALA A 150 5.74 -8.37 10.50
N GLY A 151 5.16 -9.58 10.50
CA GLY A 151 3.71 -9.78 10.55
C GLY A 151 3.10 -9.35 11.87
N ARG A 152 3.75 -9.65 13.01
CA ARG A 152 3.29 -9.18 14.33
C ARG A 152 3.37 -7.67 14.44
N PHE A 153 4.46 -7.06 13.99
CA PHE A 153 4.60 -5.60 13.99
C PHE A 153 3.49 -4.95 13.17
N GLN A 154 3.25 -5.44 11.95
CA GLN A 154 2.18 -4.94 11.09
C GLN A 154 0.80 -5.09 11.76
N MET A 155 0.53 -6.23 12.38
CA MET A 155 -0.74 -6.47 13.08
C MET A 155 -0.96 -5.48 14.24
N VAL A 156 0.07 -5.18 15.04
CA VAL A 156 -0.04 -4.17 16.09
C VAL A 156 -0.38 -2.80 15.50
N VAL A 157 0.30 -2.41 14.43
CA VAL A 157 0.06 -1.12 13.79
C VAL A 157 -1.35 -1.04 13.21
N ASP A 158 -1.83 -2.09 12.55
CA ASP A 158 -3.18 -2.13 11.98
C ASP A 158 -4.25 -2.07 13.07
N VAL A 159 -4.04 -2.73 14.22
CA VAL A 159 -4.94 -2.63 15.38
C VAL A 159 -5.00 -1.20 15.91
N VAL A 160 -3.85 -0.52 16.02
CA VAL A 160 -3.81 0.89 16.45
C VAL A 160 -4.58 1.78 15.47
N ILE A 161 -4.41 1.58 14.16
CA ILE A 161 -5.15 2.32 13.13
C ILE A 161 -6.65 2.08 13.25
N ILE A 162 -7.10 0.83 13.45
CA ILE A 162 -8.53 0.51 13.61
C ILE A 162 -9.10 1.15 14.88
N ILE A 163 -8.35 1.16 15.99
CA ILE A 163 -8.80 1.81 17.22
C ILE A 163 -9.00 3.31 16.99
N LEU A 164 -8.06 3.96 16.30
CA LEU A 164 -8.19 5.38 15.94
C LEU A 164 -9.35 5.63 14.96
N ALA A 165 -9.56 4.71 14.02
CA ALA A 165 -10.63 4.77 13.03
C ALA A 165 -12.04 4.82 13.64
N ILE A 166 -12.28 4.08 14.72
CA ILE A 166 -13.59 4.04 15.39
C ILE A 166 -14.05 5.44 15.86
N TYR A 167 -13.12 6.36 16.11
CA TYR A 167 -13.43 7.73 16.53
C TYR A 167 -13.61 8.71 15.37
N ILE A 168 -13.22 8.34 14.15
CA ILE A 168 -13.14 9.24 12.99
C ILE A 168 -14.14 8.81 11.90
N VAL A 169 -14.34 7.51 11.72
CA VAL A 169 -15.06 6.93 10.57
C VAL A 169 -16.28 6.14 11.05
N ASP A 170 -17.34 6.15 10.24
CA ASP A 170 -18.56 5.41 10.52
C ASP A 170 -18.32 3.88 10.63
N ILE A 171 -19.13 3.22 11.46
CA ILE A 171 -19.01 1.79 11.72
C ILE A 171 -19.24 0.96 10.45
N TRP A 172 -20.12 1.38 9.54
CA TRP A 172 -20.37 0.67 8.29
C TRP A 172 -19.19 0.77 7.35
N ALA A 173 -18.60 1.95 7.20
CA ALA A 173 -17.36 2.14 6.44
C ALA A 173 -16.21 1.29 7.02
N THR A 174 -16.15 1.13 8.34
CA THR A 174 -15.19 0.23 9.00
C THR A 174 -15.43 -1.24 8.64
N ILE A 175 -16.68 -1.71 8.62
CA ILE A 175 -17.02 -3.09 8.21
C ILE A 175 -16.63 -3.34 6.75
N TYR A 176 -16.95 -2.39 5.86
CA TYR A 176 -16.56 -2.49 4.45
C TYR A 176 -15.03 -2.46 4.27
N SER A 177 -14.32 -1.68 5.07
CA SER A 177 -12.85 -1.66 5.12
C SER A 177 -12.26 -3.03 5.49
N VAL A 178 -12.89 -3.76 6.41
CA VAL A 178 -12.50 -5.15 6.74
C VAL A 178 -12.71 -6.08 5.55
N ILE A 179 -13.85 -5.98 4.85
CA ILE A 179 -14.12 -6.76 3.62
C ILE A 179 -13.06 -6.47 2.54
N ALA A 180 -12.78 -5.19 2.31
CA ALA A 180 -11.74 -4.72 1.42
C ALA A 180 -10.36 -5.30 1.78
N ALA A 181 -9.99 -5.28 3.06
CA ALA A 181 -8.74 -5.84 3.55
C ALA A 181 -8.67 -7.35 3.32
N ILE A 182 -9.78 -8.08 3.49
CA ILE A 182 -9.86 -9.52 3.17
C ILE A 182 -9.62 -9.74 1.67
N CYS A 183 -10.28 -8.97 0.79
CA CYS A 183 -10.08 -9.08 -0.66
C CYS A 183 -8.64 -8.78 -1.07
N MET A 184 -8.06 -7.70 -0.55
CA MET A 184 -6.65 -7.33 -0.77
C MET A 184 -5.70 -8.46 -0.34
N ASN A 185 -5.89 -8.98 0.88
CA ASN A 185 -5.08 -10.05 1.42
C ASN A 185 -5.29 -11.38 0.68
N ALA A 186 -6.49 -11.67 0.19
CA ALA A 186 -6.75 -12.86 -0.61
C ALA A 186 -5.97 -12.82 -1.94
N VAL A 187 -5.97 -11.66 -2.63
CA VAL A 187 -5.17 -11.47 -3.85
C VAL A 187 -3.69 -11.71 -3.55
N LEU A 188 -3.16 -11.15 -2.46
CA LEU A 188 -1.79 -11.38 -2.04
C LEU A 188 -1.56 -12.86 -1.69
N ALA A 189 -2.33 -13.46 -0.78
CA ALA A 189 -2.10 -14.81 -0.28
C ALA A 189 -2.15 -15.87 -1.38
N ILE A 190 -3.07 -15.76 -2.33
CA ILE A 190 -3.23 -16.70 -3.44
C ILE A 190 -2.07 -16.59 -4.44
N ASN A 191 -1.61 -15.36 -4.70
CA ASN A 191 -0.68 -15.08 -5.79
C ASN A 191 0.78 -14.83 -5.33
N PHE A 192 1.00 -14.67 -4.02
CA PHE A 192 2.28 -14.43 -3.39
C PHE A 192 2.83 -15.73 -2.77
N LYS A 193 3.66 -16.46 -3.52
CA LYS A 193 4.35 -17.66 -3.01
C LYS A 193 5.64 -17.25 -2.29
N LYS A 194 5.63 -17.27 -0.95
CA LYS A 194 6.77 -16.94 -0.05
C LYS A 194 8.12 -17.56 -0.44
N GLY A 195 8.13 -18.75 -1.04
CA GLY A 195 9.36 -19.51 -1.33
C GLY A 195 10.24 -19.03 -2.49
N ARG A 196 9.82 -18.04 -3.30
CA ARG A 196 10.61 -17.53 -4.44
C ARG A 196 11.28 -16.16 -4.25
N TYR A 197 10.89 -15.38 -3.24
CA TYR A 197 11.24 -13.95 -3.17
C TYR A 197 12.33 -13.59 -2.15
N LEU A 198 12.41 -14.29 -1.01
CA LEU A 198 13.44 -14.06 0.00
C LEU A 198 14.85 -14.50 -0.45
N ALA A 199 14.94 -15.43 -1.40
CA ALA A 199 16.22 -15.88 -1.97
C ALA A 199 16.91 -14.84 -2.88
N SER A 200 16.35 -13.64 -3.05
CA SER A 200 16.87 -12.59 -3.94
C SER A 200 17.39 -11.32 -3.22
N LEU A 201 17.43 -11.37 -1.88
CA LEU A 201 17.99 -10.30 -1.02
C LEU A 201 19.35 -10.68 -0.40
N ASP A 202 19.79 -11.92 -0.61
CA ASP A 202 21.06 -12.49 -0.14
C ASP A 202 22.06 -12.73 -1.29
N SER A 203 21.90 -12.05 -2.43
CA SER A 203 22.83 -12.11 -3.58
C SER A 203 23.33 -10.73 -3.97
#